data_AF-D0DT25-F1
#
_entry.id   AF-D0DT25-F1
#
_cell.length_a   1.000
_cell.length_b   1.000
_cell.length_c   1.000
_cell.angle_alpha   90.00
_cell.angle_beta   90.00
_cell.angle_gamma   90.00
#
_symmetry.space_group_name_H-M   'P 1'
#
loop_
_entity.id
_entity.type
_entity.pdbx_description
1 polymer ?
#
loop_
_entity_poly.entity_id
_entity_poly.type
_entity_poly.pdbx_seq_one_letter_code
_entity_poly.pdbx_strand_id
1 'polypeptide(L)'
;MDRTKLAEHIQELYQVSPDHPFAKHPTFEAYRHQRNRKWFALVMDIPREKLGLEGDGMIDVVNVKCDPLLIGALRNQPGIYPAYHMNKTAWLSVALDGSVADEQVKSLIEISFDATGR
;
A
#
# COMPACT_ATOMS: atom_id res chain seq x y z
N MET A 1 -0.60 8.08 -8.95
CA MET A 1 0.66 7.61 -8.36
C MET A 1 0.98 6.27 -9.01
N ASP A 2 2.24 5.97 -9.30
CA ASP A 2 2.69 4.65 -9.76
C ASP A 2 3.75 4.07 -8.79
N ARG A 3 4.15 2.82 -9.00
CA ARG A 3 5.13 2.12 -8.15
C ARG A 3 6.47 2.86 -8.05
N THR A 4 6.97 3.40 -9.16
CA THR A 4 8.29 4.04 -9.18
C THR A 4 8.26 5.33 -8.36
N LYS A 5 7.26 6.18 -8.60
CA LYS A 5 7.05 7.42 -7.84
C LYS A 5 6.82 7.16 -6.36
N LEU A 6 6.13 6.08 -6.00
CA LEU A 6 5.92 5.70 -4.61
C LEU A 6 7.26 5.31 -3.94
N ALA A 7 8.09 4.51 -4.61
CA ALA A 7 9.40 4.11 -4.11
C ALA A 7 10.32 5.32 -3.92
N GLU A 8 10.37 6.23 -4.90
CA GLU A 8 11.12 7.50 -4.82
C GLU A 8 10.65 8.34 -3.63
N HIS A 9 9.34 8.54 -3.48
CA HIS A 9 8.77 9.29 -2.37
C HIS A 9 9.14 8.69 -1.00
N ILE A 10 9.05 7.37 -0.85
CA ILE A 10 9.39 6.69 0.40
C ILE A 10 10.90 6.83 0.71
N GLN A 11 11.74 6.69 -0.31
CA GLN A 11 13.19 6.84 -0.17
C GLN A 11 13.58 8.27 0.22
N GLU A 12 12.94 9.29 -0.38
CA GLU A 12 13.22 10.70 -0.11
C GLU A 12 12.81 11.11 1.31
N LEU A 13 11.59 10.77 1.74
CA LEU A 13 11.06 11.22 3.03
C LEU A 13 11.49 10.36 4.22
N TYR A 14 11.54 9.04 4.05
CA TYR A 14 11.76 8.11 5.15
C TYR A 14 13.14 7.45 5.12
N GLN A 15 13.92 7.65 4.04
CA GLN A 15 15.22 7.01 3.85
C GLN A 15 15.14 5.48 3.95
N VAL A 16 14.04 4.91 3.44
CA VAL A 16 13.77 3.47 3.45
C VAL A 16 13.79 2.93 2.02
N SER A 17 14.63 1.94 1.80
CA SER A 17 14.56 1.07 0.61
C SER A 17 13.75 -0.19 0.94
N PRO A 18 13.04 -0.79 -0.04
CA PRO A 18 12.24 -1.98 0.19
C PRO A 18 13.10 -3.24 0.45
N ASP A 19 12.52 -4.22 1.16
CA ASP A 19 12.97 -5.62 1.13
C ASP A 19 11.99 -6.52 0.36
N HIS A 20 12.45 -7.70 -0.03
CA HIS A 20 11.69 -8.68 -0.83
C HIS A 20 11.50 -9.99 -0.04
N PRO A 21 10.61 -10.01 0.97
CA PRO A 21 10.52 -11.13 1.90
C PRO A 21 9.85 -12.38 1.29
N PHE A 22 9.21 -12.24 0.13
CA PHE A 22 8.43 -13.30 -0.49
C PHE A 22 9.19 -13.92 -1.67
N ALA A 23 9.90 -15.02 -1.45
CA ALA A 23 10.69 -15.69 -2.49
C ALA A 23 9.87 -16.09 -3.74
N LYS A 24 8.58 -16.38 -3.59
CA LYS A 24 7.67 -16.72 -4.70
C LYS A 24 7.11 -15.49 -5.44
N HIS A 25 7.26 -14.30 -4.86
CA HIS A 25 6.77 -13.03 -5.38
C HIS A 25 7.88 -11.98 -5.28
N PRO A 26 8.94 -12.09 -6.10
CA PRO A 26 10.11 -11.22 -6.00
C PRO A 26 9.79 -9.74 -6.30
N THR A 27 8.70 -9.47 -7.00
CA THR A 27 8.16 -8.13 -7.29
C THR A 27 7.44 -7.48 -6.11
N PHE A 28 7.19 -8.22 -5.03
CA PHE A 28 6.56 -7.67 -3.84
C PHE A 28 7.63 -6.94 -3.01
N GLU A 29 7.32 -5.71 -2.64
CA GLU A 29 8.22 -4.81 -1.94
C GLU A 29 7.64 -4.45 -0.58
N ALA A 30 8.33 -4.84 0.48
CA ALA A 30 7.95 -4.50 1.84
C ALA A 30 8.81 -3.34 2.35
N TYR A 31 8.15 -2.26 2.76
CA TYR A 31 8.78 -1.10 3.37
C TYR A 31 8.57 -1.14 4.88
N ARG A 32 9.68 -1.03 5.62
CA ARG A 32 9.70 -1.22 7.08
C ARG A 32 10.38 -0.08 7.79
N HIS A 33 9.92 0.19 9.01
CA HIS A 33 10.64 1.05 9.95
C HIS A 33 12.03 0.47 10.23
N GLN A 34 13.06 1.30 10.13
CA GLN A 34 14.44 0.89 10.45
C GLN A 34 14.56 0.41 11.91
N ARG A 35 13.86 1.09 12.84
CA ARG A 35 13.96 0.84 14.29
C ARG A 35 13.26 -0.44 14.76
N ASN A 36 11.99 -0.64 14.39
CA ASN A 36 11.16 -1.72 14.94
C ASN A 36 10.83 -2.81 13.91
N ARG A 37 11.31 -2.67 12.66
CA ARG A 37 11.12 -3.61 11.54
C ARG A 37 9.66 -3.92 11.19
N LYS A 38 8.69 -3.15 11.70
CA LYS A 38 7.27 -3.27 11.35
C LYS A 38 7.05 -2.72 9.95
N TRP A 39 6.16 -3.37 9.19
CA TRP A 39 5.68 -2.89 7.90
C TRP A 39 4.84 -1.65 8.04
N PHE A 40 5.09 -0.67 7.17
CA PHE A 40 4.19 0.47 6.96
C PHE A 40 3.67 0.54 5.52
N ALA A 41 4.34 -0.09 4.56
CA ALA A 41 3.81 -0.27 3.22
C ALA A 41 4.21 -1.63 2.66
N LEU A 42 3.32 -2.26 1.90
CA LEU A 42 3.61 -3.47 1.14
C LEU A 42 3.06 -3.30 -0.28
N VAL A 43 3.96 -3.14 -1.25
CA VAL A 43 3.60 -3.01 -2.67
C VAL A 43 3.57 -4.40 -3.30
N MET A 44 2.53 -4.66 -4.09
CA MET A 44 2.28 -5.96 -4.72
C MET A 44 1.69 -5.75 -6.12
N ASP A 45 2.10 -6.57 -7.08
CA ASP A 45 1.39 -6.77 -8.34
C ASP A 45 0.44 -7.96 -8.19
N ILE A 46 -0.86 -7.74 -8.34
CA ILE A 46 -1.88 -8.78 -8.12
C ILE A 46 -2.88 -8.85 -9.26
N PRO A 47 -3.54 -10.00 -9.50
CA PRO A 47 -4.62 -10.06 -10.47
C PRO A 47 -5.77 -9.14 -10.08
N ARG A 48 -6.33 -8.41 -11.05
CA ARG A 48 -7.43 -7.43 -10.85
C ARG A 48 -8.65 -8.05 -10.15
N GLU A 49 -8.97 -9.30 -10.47
CA GLU A 49 -10.05 -10.07 -9.84
C GLU A 49 -9.92 -10.18 -8.31
N LYS A 50 -8.70 -10.10 -7.75
CA LYS A 50 -8.49 -10.16 -6.30
C LYS A 50 -8.99 -8.91 -5.57
N LEU A 51 -9.21 -7.82 -6.30
CA LEU A 51 -9.83 -6.59 -5.81
C LEU A 51 -11.34 -6.52 -6.14
N GLY A 52 -11.89 -7.55 -6.80
CA GLY A 52 -13.26 -7.53 -7.31
C GLY A 52 -13.44 -6.65 -8.55
N LEU A 53 -12.36 -6.36 -9.28
CA LEU A 53 -12.40 -5.63 -10.54
C LEU A 53 -12.65 -6.59 -11.70
N GLU A 54 -13.42 -6.14 -12.69
CA GLU A 54 -13.62 -6.85 -13.94
C GLU A 54 -12.39 -6.76 -14.87
N GLY A 55 -12.28 -7.74 -15.76
CA GLY A 55 -11.24 -7.85 -16.78
C GLY A 55 -9.98 -8.60 -16.32
N ASP A 56 -9.27 -9.14 -17.30
CA ASP A 56 -7.98 -9.80 -17.10
C ASP A 56 -6.85 -8.78 -16.87
N GLY A 57 -5.80 -9.21 -16.17
CA GLY A 57 -4.58 -8.43 -16.01
C GLY A 57 -4.12 -8.27 -14.56
N MET A 58 -2.95 -7.65 -14.42
CA MET A 58 -2.32 -7.35 -13.15
C MET A 58 -2.52 -5.87 -12.80
N ILE A 59 -2.54 -5.57 -11.51
CA ILE A 59 -2.57 -4.21 -10.98
C ILE A 59 -1.58 -4.09 -9.84
N ASP A 60 -0.84 -2.99 -9.83
CA ASP A 60 0.01 -2.62 -8.70
C ASP A 60 -0.85 -1.98 -7.60
N VAL A 61 -0.69 -2.48 -6.38
CA VAL A 61 -1.33 -1.95 -5.19
C VAL A 61 -0.31 -1.74 -4.08
N VAL A 62 -0.60 -0.79 -3.19
CA VAL A 62 0.09 -0.68 -1.90
C VAL A 62 -0.88 -0.95 -0.77
N ASN A 63 -0.48 -1.86 0.12
CA ASN A 63 -1.14 -2.05 1.40
C ASN A 63 -0.62 -1.04 2.41
N VAL A 64 -1.54 -0.30 3.03
CA VAL A 64 -1.26 0.70 4.07
C VAL A 64 -2.14 0.47 5.29
N LYS A 65 -1.59 0.72 6.47
CA LYS A 65 -2.32 0.67 7.74
C LYS A 65 -3.09 1.97 7.91
N CYS A 66 -4.32 1.88 8.38
CA CYS A 66 -5.17 3.03 8.64
C CYS A 66 -5.97 2.81 9.94
N ASP A 67 -6.47 3.90 10.51
CA ASP A 67 -7.38 3.84 11.65
C ASP A 67 -8.66 3.09 11.25
N PRO A 68 -9.09 2.06 12.00
CA PRO A 68 -10.35 1.35 11.76
C PRO A 68 -11.56 2.26 11.56
N LEU A 69 -11.60 3.44 12.20
CA LEU A 69 -12.67 4.43 12.05
C LEU A 69 -12.71 5.06 10.65
N LEU A 70 -11.58 5.13 9.95
CA LEU A 70 -11.47 5.74 8.62
C LEU A 70 -11.63 4.73 7.48
N ILE A 71 -11.42 3.43 7.74
CA ILE A 71 -11.47 2.36 6.73
C ILE A 71 -12.75 2.41 5.89
N GLY A 72 -13.92 2.58 6.54
CA GLY A 72 -15.20 2.61 5.85
C GLY A 72 -15.33 3.79 4.88
N ALA A 73 -14.94 4.99 5.31
CA ALA A 73 -15.01 6.19 4.50
C ALA A 73 -14.01 6.15 3.32
N LEU A 74 -12.79 5.66 3.56
CA LEU A 74 -11.76 5.55 2.52
C LEU A 74 -12.13 4.54 1.44
N ARG A 75 -12.75 3.41 1.80
CA ARG A 75 -13.19 2.37 0.85
C ARG A 75 -14.34 2.81 -0.08
N ASN A 76 -15.00 3.93 0.21
CA ASN A 76 -16.00 4.50 -0.70
C ASN A 76 -15.37 5.33 -1.83
N GLN A 77 -14.05 5.52 -1.80
CA GLN A 77 -13.33 6.29 -2.80
C GLN A 77 -12.81 5.37 -3.92
N PRO A 78 -12.82 5.84 -5.19
CA PRO A 78 -12.24 5.08 -6.29
C PRO A 78 -10.79 4.70 -6.00
N GLY A 79 -10.38 3.50 -6.39
CA GLY A 79 -8.99 3.04 -6.23
C GLY A 79 -8.60 2.59 -4.82
N ILE A 80 -9.53 2.57 -3.85
CA ILE A 80 -9.28 2.08 -2.49
C ILE A 80 -10.16 0.86 -2.20
N TYR A 81 -9.51 -0.24 -1.83
CA TYR A 81 -10.12 -1.57 -1.72
C TYR A 81 -9.91 -2.16 -0.31
N PRO A 82 -10.69 -3.20 0.06
CA PRO A 82 -10.36 -4.02 1.21
C PRO A 82 -8.94 -4.57 1.07
N ALA A 83 -8.17 -4.62 2.16
CA ALA A 83 -6.81 -5.12 2.08
C ALA A 83 -6.71 -6.56 1.53
N TYR A 84 -5.85 -6.73 0.55
CA TYR A 84 -5.38 -8.01 0.06
C TYR A 84 -4.30 -8.57 1.01
N HIS A 85 -4.39 -9.84 1.41
CA HIS A 85 -3.52 -10.53 2.38
C HIS A 85 -3.38 -9.96 3.81
N MET A 86 -3.86 -8.74 4.09
CA MET A 86 -3.75 -8.10 5.41
C MET A 86 -5.11 -8.02 6.13
N ASN A 87 -5.09 -7.62 7.40
CA ASN A 87 -6.30 -7.43 8.19
C ASN A 87 -7.15 -6.28 7.63
N LYS A 88 -8.30 -6.61 7.05
CA LYS A 88 -9.25 -5.68 6.40
C LYS A 88 -9.87 -4.65 7.34
N THR A 89 -9.73 -4.79 8.66
CA THR A 89 -10.25 -3.81 9.64
C THR A 89 -9.25 -2.70 9.98
N ALA A 90 -7.98 -2.85 9.58
CA ALA A 90 -6.92 -1.90 9.90
C ALA A 90 -5.98 -1.62 8.73
N TRP A 91 -6.18 -2.27 7.59
CA TRP A 91 -5.38 -2.11 6.38
C TRP A 91 -6.29 -1.89 5.17
N LEU A 92 -5.75 -1.18 4.18
CA LEU A 92 -6.37 -0.92 2.88
C LEU A 92 -5.41 -1.36 1.77
N SER A 93 -5.95 -1.76 0.62
CA SER A 93 -5.19 -1.84 -0.64
C SER A 93 -5.51 -0.62 -1.48
N VAL A 94 -4.51 0.15 -1.87
CA VAL A 94 -4.64 1.36 -2.69
C VAL A 94 -4.03 1.09 -4.05
N ALA A 95 -4.78 1.33 -5.13
CA ALA A 95 -4.29 1.14 -6.48
C ALA A 95 -3.24 2.19 -6.87
N LEU A 96 -2.19 1.73 -7.55
CA LEU A 96 -1.09 2.55 -8.09
C LEU A 96 -1.20 2.68 -9.62
N ASP A 97 -2.42 2.87 -10.11
CA ASP A 97 -2.75 3.02 -11.54
C ASP A 97 -3.20 4.45 -11.90
N GLY A 98 -3.09 5.39 -10.96
CA GLY A 98 -3.54 6.77 -11.12
C GLY A 98 -5.01 7.02 -10.76
N SER A 99 -5.77 6.00 -10.35
CA SER A 99 -7.15 6.18 -9.88
C SER A 99 -7.25 6.94 -8.55
N VAL A 100 -6.17 6.95 -7.76
CA VAL A 100 -6.03 7.74 -6.52
C VAL A 100 -5.03 8.87 -6.75
N ALA A 101 -5.39 10.09 -6.32
CA ALA A 101 -4.52 11.25 -6.43
C ALA A 101 -3.20 11.04 -5.68
N ASP A 102 -2.09 11.50 -6.27
CA ASP A 102 -0.74 11.29 -5.72
C ASP A 102 -0.63 11.76 -4.27
N GLU A 103 -1.14 12.96 -3.98
CA GLU A 103 -1.13 13.53 -2.62
C GLU A 103 -1.89 12.66 -1.61
N GLN A 104 -2.99 12.04 -2.03
CA GLN A 104 -3.73 11.14 -1.15
C GLN A 104 -2.96 9.86 -0.86
N VAL A 105 -2.28 9.28 -1.85
CA VAL A 105 -1.42 8.11 -1.64
C VAL A 105 -0.30 8.45 -0.65
N LYS A 106 0.36 9.61 -0.83
CA LYS A 106 1.41 10.11 0.09
C LYS A 106 0.88 10.27 1.52
N SER A 107 -0.28 10.92 1.71
CA SER A 107 -0.89 11.07 3.04
C SER A 107 -1.24 9.72 3.68
N LEU A 108 -1.69 8.74 2.91
CA LEU A 108 -1.99 7.39 3.43
C LEU A 108 -0.71 6.64 3.85
N ILE A 109 0.40 6.86 3.15
CA ILE A 109 1.71 6.33 3.55
C ILE A 109 2.18 6.96 4.86
N GLU A 110 2.06 8.28 5.01
CA GLU A 110 2.39 8.99 6.23
C GLU A 110 1.58 8.48 7.42
N ILE A 111 0.26 8.37 7.27
CA ILE A 111 -0.65 7.81 8.30
C ILE A 111 -0.21 6.39 8.69
N SER A 112 0.11 5.55 7.71
CA SER A 112 0.53 4.17 7.97
C SER A 112 1.89 4.11 8.67
N PHE A 113 2.83 4.97 8.27
CA PHE A 113 4.15 5.11 8.89
C PHE A 113 3.99 5.45 10.37
N ASP A 114 3.21 6.48 10.70
CA ASP A 114 2.95 6.90 12.08
C ASP A 114 2.23 5.81 12.90
N ALA A 115 1.23 5.15 12.31
CA ALA A 115 0.46 4.08 12.95
C ALA A 115 1.29 2.82 13.26
N THR A 116 2.50 2.71 12.71
CA THR A 116 3.39 1.56 12.86
C THR A 116 4.75 1.90 13.44
N GLY A 117 5.08 3.19 13.58
CA GLY A 117 6.39 3.67 14.05
C GLY A 117 6.65 3.47 15.55
N ARG A 118 5.60 3.24 16.35
CA ARG A 118 5.72 2.98 17.79
C ARG A 118 6.33 1.62 18.10
#